data_AF-A0A2G6TXZ8-F1
#
_entry.id   AF-A0A2G6TXZ8-F1
#
_cell.length_a   1.000
_cell.length_b   1.000
_cell.length_c   1.000
_cell.angle_alpha   90.00
_cell.angle_beta   90.00
_cell.angle_gamma   90.00
#
_symmetry.space_group_name_H-M   'P 1'
#
loop_
_entity.id
_entity.type
_entity.pdbx_description
1 polymer ?
#
loop_
_entity_poly.entity_id
_entity_poly.type
_entity_poly.pdbx_seq_one_letter_code
_entity_poly.pdbx_strand_id
1 'polypeptide(L)'
;MPSSPHPDQVPSAGGAAPGPRSPDWERIELDYRAGIKSLREIAEGSGTSHVNISKRAKKLGWTRDLTAKIQSKADALVNAALVNTPVNNASPAAERETVEAAASTQASVRLGQREDIERCRRINMGLMDELEQQSASPELFAEVAAILRSAPAEELTKEQRGKLAEAAGKASSLANRSSTMRSLSESLRVLIGLERQAYGIRDEMPEPPAKGMESVTTAELLAMRDAVRARA
;
A
#
# COMPACT_ATOMS: atom_id res chain seq x y z
N MET A 1 -17.74 -92.73 -9.05
CA MET A 1 -16.63 -92.99 -9.98
C MET A 1 -16.08 -91.63 -10.40
N PRO A 2 -14.79 -91.34 -10.14
CA PRO A 2 -14.27 -89.98 -10.16
C PRO A 2 -13.84 -89.56 -11.57
N SER A 3 -14.12 -88.31 -11.92
CA SER A 3 -13.59 -87.64 -13.11
C SER A 3 -12.24 -87.00 -12.75
N SER A 4 -11.20 -87.34 -13.50
CA SER A 4 -10.04 -86.46 -13.72
C SER A 4 -10.39 -85.50 -14.87
N PRO A 5 -9.78 -84.30 -14.98
CA PRO A 5 -8.43 -84.21 -15.56
C PRO A 5 -7.52 -83.08 -15.02
N HIS A 6 -6.21 -83.24 -15.28
CA HIS A 6 -5.13 -82.21 -15.26
C HIS A 6 -5.34 -81.19 -16.43
N PRO A 7 -4.62 -80.04 -16.59
CA PRO A 7 -3.20 -79.79 -16.32
C PRO A 7 -2.79 -78.36 -15.81
N ASP A 8 -1.50 -78.22 -15.48
CA ASP A 8 -0.62 -77.04 -15.46
C ASP A 8 -1.17 -75.60 -15.38
N GLN A 9 -0.71 -74.85 -14.36
CA GLN A 9 -0.22 -73.47 -14.51
C GLN A 9 0.54 -73.01 -13.25
N VAL A 10 1.81 -72.66 -13.43
CA VAL A 10 2.67 -71.97 -12.45
C VAL A 10 2.33 -70.47 -12.45
N PRO A 11 2.36 -69.79 -11.29
CA PRO A 11 2.95 -68.45 -11.25
C PRO A 11 3.95 -68.35 -10.10
N SER A 12 5.21 -68.10 -10.40
CA SER A 12 5.80 -66.77 -10.64
C SER A 12 6.32 -66.18 -9.33
N ALA A 13 7.64 -66.04 -9.31
CA ALA A 13 8.47 -65.68 -8.18
C ALA A 13 8.06 -64.36 -7.52
N GLY A 14 8.24 -64.35 -6.20
CA GLY A 14 7.97 -63.21 -5.35
C GLY A 14 8.94 -62.05 -5.60
N GLY A 15 8.36 -60.87 -5.81
CA GLY A 15 9.00 -59.62 -5.41
C GLY A 15 8.72 -59.41 -3.93
N ALA A 16 9.75 -59.56 -3.09
CA ALA A 16 9.66 -59.29 -1.67
C ALA A 16 9.44 -57.78 -1.42
N ALA A 17 8.23 -57.41 -1.03
CA ALA A 17 7.98 -56.12 -0.39
C ALA A 17 8.58 -56.14 1.04
N PRO A 18 9.15 -55.02 1.53
CA PRO A 18 9.78 -54.99 2.84
C PRO A 18 8.73 -55.25 3.92
N GLY A 19 9.05 -56.15 4.86
CA GLY A 19 8.18 -56.49 6.00
C GLY A 19 7.78 -55.27 6.83
N PRO A 20 6.66 -55.33 7.56
CA PRO A 20 6.10 -54.19 8.27
C PRO A 20 7.12 -53.65 9.28
N ARG A 21 7.53 -52.39 9.09
CA ARG A 21 8.34 -51.66 10.09
C ARG A 21 7.54 -51.62 11.39
N SER A 22 8.15 -52.10 12.48
CA SER A 22 7.56 -52.04 13.81
C SER A 22 7.17 -50.59 14.14
N PRO A 23 5.96 -50.33 14.66
CA PRO A 23 5.54 -48.97 14.96
C PRO A 23 6.45 -48.31 16.02
N ASP A 24 6.89 -47.09 15.73
CA ASP A 24 7.63 -46.24 16.66
C ASP A 24 6.65 -45.65 17.68
N TRP A 25 6.51 -46.34 18.81
CA TRP A 25 5.50 -46.01 19.83
C TRP A 25 5.84 -44.76 20.62
N GLU A 26 7.11 -44.38 20.76
CA GLU A 26 7.53 -43.18 21.48
C GLU A 26 7.16 -41.93 20.69
N ARG A 27 7.39 -41.96 19.37
CA ARG A 27 6.99 -40.86 18.47
C ARG A 27 5.47 -40.73 18.36
N ILE A 28 4.76 -41.87 18.29
CA ILE A 28 3.28 -41.90 18.31
C ILE A 28 2.75 -41.32 19.63
N GLU A 29 3.37 -41.65 20.77
CA GLU A 29 2.96 -41.11 22.07
C GLU A 29 3.14 -39.60 22.14
N LEU A 30 4.29 -39.08 21.69
CA LEU A 30 4.57 -37.65 21.65
C LEU A 30 3.55 -36.90 20.79
N ASP A 31 3.31 -37.38 19.56
CA ASP A 31 2.31 -36.81 18.65
C ASP A 31 0.88 -36.94 19.20
N TYR A 32 0.57 -38.04 19.90
CA TYR A 32 -0.72 -38.26 20.52
C TYR A 32 -0.98 -37.26 21.65
N ARG A 33 0.00 -37.07 22.55
CA ARG A 33 -0.07 -36.15 23.71
C ARG A 33 -0.11 -34.70 23.26
N ALA A 34 0.67 -34.34 22.24
CA ALA A 34 0.73 -32.98 21.68
C ALA A 34 -0.63 -32.48 21.15
N GLY A 35 -1.55 -33.37 20.79
CA GLY A 35 -2.93 -32.93 20.53
C GLY A 35 -3.21 -32.29 19.18
N ILE A 36 -2.16 -31.95 18.43
CA ILE A 36 -2.20 -31.23 17.15
C ILE A 36 -2.72 -32.13 16.01
N LYS A 37 -2.04 -33.25 15.71
CA LYS A 37 -2.36 -34.16 14.59
C LYS A 37 -3.49 -35.14 14.92
N SER A 38 -4.47 -35.31 14.04
CA SER A 38 -5.50 -36.35 14.18
C SER A 38 -4.90 -37.76 14.27
N LEU A 39 -5.65 -38.70 14.86
CA LEU A 39 -5.17 -40.09 14.99
C LEU A 39 -4.90 -40.77 13.64
N ARG A 40 -5.54 -40.30 12.56
CA ARG A 40 -5.30 -40.79 11.20
C ARG A 40 -3.97 -40.29 10.65
N GLU A 41 -3.66 -39.01 10.86
CA GLU A 41 -2.36 -38.42 10.50
C GLU A 41 -1.21 -39.02 11.32
N ILE A 42 -1.44 -39.36 12.59
CA ILE A 42 -0.43 -40.07 13.41
C ILE A 42 -0.24 -41.51 12.93
N ALA A 43 -1.30 -42.16 12.43
CA ALA A 43 -1.23 -43.50 11.85
C ALA A 43 -0.52 -43.52 10.48
N GLU A 44 -0.54 -42.40 9.76
CA GLU A 44 0.11 -42.26 8.46
C GLU A 44 1.63 -42.34 8.61
N GLY A 45 2.25 -43.32 7.95
CA GLY A 45 3.69 -43.55 7.99
C GLY A 45 4.25 -44.14 9.30
N SER A 46 3.42 -44.41 10.32
CA SER A 46 3.85 -45.00 11.60
C SER A 46 3.71 -46.52 11.69
N GLY A 47 3.26 -47.17 10.60
CA GLY A 47 3.16 -48.63 10.51
C GLY A 47 2.05 -49.25 11.36
N THR A 48 1.13 -48.44 11.92
CA THR A 48 0.01 -48.89 12.74
C THR A 48 -1.29 -48.18 12.36
N SER A 49 -2.43 -48.67 12.86
CA SER A 49 -3.74 -48.05 12.63
C SER A 49 -4.13 -47.10 13.76
N HIS A 50 -4.92 -46.07 13.43
CA HIS A 50 -5.51 -45.14 14.41
C HIS A 50 -6.27 -45.86 15.54
N VAL A 51 -6.87 -47.03 15.25
CA VAL A 51 -7.55 -47.89 16.24
C VAL A 51 -6.56 -48.47 17.24
N ASN A 52 -5.40 -48.94 16.79
CA ASN A 52 -4.36 -49.49 17.65
C ASN A 52 -3.71 -48.41 18.52
N ILE A 53 -3.51 -47.20 17.96
CA ILE A 53 -3.06 -46.03 18.72
C ILE A 53 -4.05 -45.71 19.84
N SER A 54 -5.36 -45.65 19.53
CA SER A 54 -6.41 -45.37 20.52
C SER A 54 -6.49 -46.45 21.61
N LYS A 55 -6.43 -47.74 21.23
CA LYS A 55 -6.41 -48.85 22.19
C LYS A 55 -5.20 -48.78 23.13
N ARG A 56 -4.01 -48.47 22.59
CA ARG A 56 -2.78 -48.37 23.39
C ARG A 56 -2.78 -47.15 24.29
N ALA A 57 -3.22 -46.00 23.79
CA ALA A 57 -3.38 -44.77 24.58
C ALA A 57 -4.31 -44.99 25.79
N LYS A 58 -5.43 -45.70 25.60
CA LYS A 58 -6.35 -46.08 26.70
C LYS A 58 -5.69 -47.04 27.71
N LYS A 59 -4.94 -48.03 27.21
CA LYS A 59 -4.25 -49.01 28.07
C LYS A 59 -3.12 -48.40 28.90
N LEU A 60 -2.41 -47.41 28.36
CA LEU A 60 -1.25 -46.78 28.99
C LEU A 60 -1.55 -45.40 29.61
N GLY A 61 -2.82 -44.96 29.60
CA GLY A 61 -3.24 -43.71 30.23
C GLY A 61 -2.68 -42.46 29.57
N TRP A 62 -2.50 -42.45 28.24
CA TRP A 62 -2.02 -41.27 27.53
C TRP A 62 -3.09 -40.18 27.51
N THR A 63 -2.73 -38.98 27.98
CA THR A 63 -3.58 -37.80 27.98
C THR A 63 -3.21 -36.89 26.83
N ARG A 64 -4.22 -36.34 26.16
CA ARG A 64 -4.06 -35.50 24.98
C ARG A 64 -4.37 -34.04 25.32
N ASP A 65 -3.47 -33.14 24.94
CA ASP A 65 -3.72 -31.71 25.07
C ASP A 65 -4.73 -31.26 24.01
N LEU A 66 -5.88 -30.72 24.44
CA LEU A 66 -6.92 -30.22 23.53
C LEU A 66 -7.00 -28.70 23.54
N THR A 67 -6.11 -28.02 24.26
CA THR A 67 -6.14 -26.56 24.47
C THR A 67 -6.19 -25.81 23.15
N ALA A 68 -5.32 -26.15 22.19
CA ALA A 68 -5.30 -25.49 20.87
C ALA A 68 -6.59 -25.69 20.06
N LYS A 69 -7.23 -26.87 20.15
CA LYS A 69 -8.50 -27.14 19.46
C LYS A 69 -9.69 -26.43 20.11
N ILE A 70 -9.66 -26.33 21.45
CA ILE A 70 -10.67 -25.59 22.21
C ILE A 70 -10.55 -24.10 21.91
N GLN A 71 -9.34 -23.54 21.92
CA GLN A 71 -9.09 -22.15 21.56
C GLN A 71 -9.53 -21.84 20.13
N SER A 72 -9.11 -22.64 19.15
CA SER A 72 -9.54 -22.45 17.76
C SER A 72 -11.06 -22.51 17.59
N LYS A 73 -11.75 -23.39 18.32
CA LYS A 73 -13.22 -23.46 18.29
C LYS A 73 -13.86 -22.27 18.99
N ALA A 74 -13.28 -21.78 20.08
CA ALA A 74 -13.73 -20.57 20.77
C ALA A 74 -13.57 -19.34 19.87
N ASP A 75 -12.41 -19.17 19.23
CA ASP A 75 -12.14 -18.09 18.27
C ASP A 75 -13.11 -18.13 17.10
N ALA A 76 -13.41 -19.32 16.57
CA ALA A 76 -14.39 -19.48 15.51
C ALA A 76 -15.81 -19.09 15.95
N LEU A 77 -16.21 -19.42 17.18
CA LEU A 77 -17.50 -19.03 17.75
C LEU A 77 -17.59 -17.52 18.02
N VAL A 78 -16.51 -16.92 18.53
CA VAL A 78 -16.42 -15.46 18.74
C VAL A 78 -16.49 -14.73 17.40
N ASN A 79 -15.72 -15.15 16.40
CA ASN A 79 -15.79 -14.57 15.06
C ASN A 79 -17.17 -14.73 14.42
N ALA A 80 -17.79 -15.91 14.53
CA ALA A 80 -19.14 -16.14 14.02
C ALA A 80 -20.19 -15.27 14.73
N ALA A 81 -20.05 -15.03 16.04
CA ALA A 81 -20.92 -14.13 16.80
C ALA A 81 -20.68 -12.66 16.44
N LEU A 82 -19.41 -12.23 16.32
CA LEU A 82 -19.04 -10.87 15.92
C LEU A 82 -19.48 -10.53 14.49
N VAL A 83 -19.44 -11.49 13.57
CA VAL A 83 -19.93 -11.30 12.20
C VAL A 83 -21.46 -11.33 12.14
N ASN A 84 -22.16 -12.16 12.93
CA ASN A 84 -23.62 -12.24 12.89
C ASN A 84 -24.36 -11.15 13.68
N THR A 85 -23.81 -10.61 14.76
CA THR A 85 -24.62 -9.79 15.70
C THR A 85 -24.76 -8.32 15.32
N PRO A 86 -23.75 -7.64 14.71
CA PRO A 86 -23.90 -6.27 14.22
C PRO A 86 -24.22 -6.20 12.72
N VAL A 87 -23.69 -7.10 11.88
CA VAL A 87 -23.83 -7.01 10.41
C VAL A 87 -25.22 -7.44 9.94
N ASN A 88 -25.87 -8.41 10.60
CA ASN A 88 -27.25 -8.80 10.25
C ASN A 88 -28.33 -7.90 10.87
N ASN A 89 -27.98 -7.08 11.87
CA ASN A 89 -28.93 -6.16 12.54
C ASN A 89 -28.86 -4.73 11.99
N ALA A 90 -27.86 -4.40 11.19
CA ALA A 90 -27.91 -3.22 10.33
C ALA A 90 -28.91 -3.51 9.20
N SER A 91 -30.09 -2.91 9.28
CA SER A 91 -31.03 -2.91 8.15
C SER A 91 -30.31 -2.36 6.91
N PRO A 92 -30.58 -2.86 5.69
CA PRO A 92 -30.10 -2.24 4.45
C PRO A 92 -30.43 -0.74 4.37
N ALA A 93 -31.46 -0.26 5.10
CA ALA A 93 -31.74 1.16 5.25
C ALA A 93 -30.69 1.91 6.11
N ALA A 94 -30.26 1.33 7.23
CA ALA A 94 -29.22 1.92 8.09
C ALA A 94 -27.84 1.91 7.40
N GLU A 95 -27.51 0.84 6.67
CA GLU A 95 -26.31 0.79 5.83
C GLU A 95 -26.35 1.87 4.74
N ARG A 96 -27.47 2.00 4.02
CA ARG A 96 -27.63 3.07 3.01
C ARG A 96 -27.49 4.45 3.62
N GLU A 97 -28.12 4.70 4.76
CA GLU A 97 -28.04 5.99 5.46
C GLU A 97 -26.60 6.32 5.88
N THR A 98 -25.87 5.35 6.45
CA THR A 98 -24.46 5.56 6.83
C THR A 98 -23.55 5.78 5.63
N VAL A 99 -23.76 5.05 4.53
CA VAL A 99 -23.03 5.25 3.28
C VAL A 99 -23.34 6.62 2.68
N GLU A 100 -24.60 7.05 2.67
CA GLU A 100 -25.03 8.35 2.17
C GLU A 100 -24.45 9.50 3.00
N ALA A 101 -24.48 9.38 4.33
CA ALA A 101 -23.87 10.35 5.24
C ALA A 101 -22.35 10.46 5.04
N ALA A 102 -21.66 9.32 4.91
CA ALA A 102 -20.23 9.30 4.62
C ALA A 102 -19.91 9.89 3.23
N ALA A 103 -20.69 9.55 2.21
CA ALA A 103 -20.54 10.07 0.85
C ALA A 103 -20.80 11.58 0.81
N SER A 104 -21.83 12.07 1.50
CA SER A 104 -22.14 13.50 1.61
C SER A 104 -21.02 14.27 2.31
N THR A 105 -20.47 13.71 3.39
CA THR A 105 -19.31 14.30 4.08
C THR A 105 -18.10 14.36 3.16
N GLN A 106 -17.80 13.26 2.44
CA GLN A 106 -16.69 13.21 1.50
C GLN A 106 -16.86 14.17 0.32
N ALA A 107 -18.09 14.30 -0.21
CA ALA A 107 -18.43 15.26 -1.25
C ALA A 107 -18.22 16.69 -0.76
N SER A 108 -18.69 17.01 0.44
CA SER A 108 -18.53 18.33 1.06
C SER A 108 -17.05 18.70 1.24
N VAL A 109 -16.23 17.76 1.73
CA VAL A 109 -14.78 17.95 1.85
C VAL A 109 -14.14 18.19 0.49
N ARG A 110 -14.48 17.40 -0.53
CA ARG A 110 -13.93 17.57 -1.89
C ARG A 110 -14.33 18.90 -2.52
N LEU A 111 -15.56 19.35 -2.30
CA LEU A 111 -16.03 20.66 -2.77
C LEU A 111 -15.28 21.79 -2.07
N GLY A 112 -15.16 21.73 -0.73
CA GLY A 112 -14.39 22.73 0.03
C GLY A 112 -12.92 22.79 -0.41
N GLN A 113 -12.28 21.63 -0.62
CA GLN A 113 -10.92 21.58 -1.14
C GLN A 113 -10.80 22.23 -2.54
N ARG A 114 -11.78 22.01 -3.43
CA ARG A 114 -11.79 22.67 -4.75
C ARG A 114 -11.89 24.18 -4.62
N GLU A 115 -12.79 24.67 -3.77
CA GLU A 115 -12.95 26.11 -3.52
C GLU A 115 -11.66 26.74 -2.94
N ASP A 116 -11.02 26.06 -1.98
CA ASP A 116 -9.77 26.50 -1.37
C ASP A 116 -8.62 26.54 -2.38
N ILE A 117 -8.48 25.49 -3.19
CA ILE A 117 -7.45 25.41 -4.24
C ILE A 117 -7.64 26.54 -5.26
N GLU A 118 -8.87 26.76 -5.73
CA GLU A 118 -9.18 27.85 -6.66
C GLU A 118 -8.87 29.22 -6.05
N ARG A 119 -9.20 29.43 -4.78
CA ARG A 119 -8.89 30.67 -4.06
C ARG A 119 -7.38 30.88 -3.97
N CYS A 120 -6.63 29.86 -3.58
CA CYS A 120 -5.17 29.92 -3.50
C CYS A 120 -4.54 30.19 -4.88
N ARG A 121 -5.07 29.57 -5.95
CA ARG A 121 -4.61 29.84 -7.32
C ARG A 121 -4.88 31.28 -7.75
N ARG A 122 -6.07 31.81 -7.49
CA ARG A 122 -6.38 33.23 -7.79
C ARG A 122 -5.43 34.18 -7.06
N ILE A 123 -5.17 33.95 -5.77
CA ILE A 123 -4.23 34.78 -5.00
C ILE A 123 -2.82 34.66 -5.57
N ASN A 124 -2.34 33.46 -5.86
CA ASN A 124 -0.99 33.26 -6.39
C ASN A 124 -0.81 33.96 -7.75
N MET A 125 -1.78 33.83 -8.66
CA MET A 125 -1.76 34.55 -9.94
C MET A 125 -1.80 36.07 -9.75
N GLY A 126 -2.64 36.58 -8.84
CA GLY A 126 -2.68 38.02 -8.53
C GLY A 126 -1.34 38.55 -8.00
N LEU A 127 -0.63 37.77 -7.17
CA LEU A 127 0.72 38.13 -6.71
C LEU A 127 1.76 38.08 -7.83
N MET A 128 1.59 37.19 -8.82
CA MET A 128 2.43 37.18 -10.03
C MET A 128 2.18 38.44 -10.87
N ASP A 129 0.91 38.85 -11.03
CA ASP A 129 0.54 40.07 -11.76
C ASP A 129 1.12 41.33 -11.08
N GLU A 130 1.09 41.40 -9.75
CA GLU A 130 1.75 42.47 -8.99
C GLU A 130 3.26 42.47 -9.23
N LEU A 131 3.90 41.29 -9.21
CA LEU A 131 5.33 41.14 -9.43
C LEU A 131 5.75 41.53 -10.85
N GLU A 132 4.90 41.25 -11.84
CA GLU A 132 5.07 41.70 -13.22
C GLU A 132 5.06 43.24 -13.29
N GLN A 133 4.07 43.90 -12.67
CA GLN A 133 3.99 45.36 -12.62
C GLN A 133 5.22 45.98 -11.94
N GLN A 134 5.64 45.43 -10.80
CA GLN A 134 6.86 45.88 -10.11
C GLN A 134 8.11 45.72 -10.98
N SER A 135 8.11 44.73 -11.86
CA SER A 135 9.23 44.44 -12.76
C SER A 135 9.22 45.26 -14.04
N ALA A 136 8.05 45.72 -14.48
CA ALA A 136 7.89 46.59 -15.63
C ALA A 136 8.25 48.06 -15.36
N SER A 137 8.30 48.48 -14.08
CA SER A 137 8.59 49.87 -13.71
C SER A 137 9.50 49.97 -12.48
N PRO A 138 10.75 49.47 -12.56
CA PRO A 138 11.69 49.54 -11.44
C PRO A 138 12.03 50.98 -11.01
N GLU A 139 11.85 51.97 -11.90
CA GLU A 139 12.12 53.38 -11.67
C GLU A 139 11.14 54.02 -10.67
N LEU A 140 9.87 53.57 -10.64
CA LEU A 140 8.86 54.08 -9.69
C LEU A 140 9.29 53.86 -8.24
N PHE A 141 9.90 52.71 -7.94
CA PHE A 141 10.40 52.46 -6.60
C PHE A 141 11.66 53.27 -6.26
N ALA A 142 12.50 53.58 -7.26
CA ALA A 142 13.61 54.49 -7.07
C ALA A 142 13.11 55.92 -6.78
N GLU A 143 12.03 56.34 -7.42
CA GLU A 143 11.34 57.61 -7.17
C GLU A 143 10.71 57.64 -5.77
N VAL A 144 10.00 56.59 -5.34
CA VAL A 144 9.50 56.45 -3.97
C VAL A 144 10.63 56.58 -2.94
N ALA A 145 11.74 55.88 -3.17
CA ALA A 145 12.90 55.98 -2.28
C ALA A 145 13.52 57.39 -2.27
N ALA A 146 13.48 58.11 -3.39
CA ALA A 146 13.94 59.49 -3.48
C ALA A 146 13.04 60.45 -2.69
N ILE A 147 11.71 60.32 -2.84
CA ILE A 147 10.71 61.11 -2.10
C ILE A 147 10.89 60.90 -0.59
N LEU A 148 11.06 59.66 -0.15
CA LEU A 148 11.28 59.33 1.27
C LEU A 148 12.56 59.96 1.82
N ARG A 149 13.63 60.05 1.01
CA ARG A 149 14.87 60.73 1.42
C ARG A 149 14.69 62.24 1.56
N SER A 150 13.84 62.84 0.72
CA SER A 150 13.57 64.29 0.68
C SER A 150 12.44 64.75 1.61
N ALA A 151 11.78 63.84 2.35
CA ALA A 151 10.69 64.21 3.25
C ALA A 151 11.15 65.28 4.28
N PRO A 152 10.28 66.24 4.63
CA PRO A 152 10.64 67.33 5.54
C PRO A 152 10.95 66.81 6.95
N ALA A 153 11.78 67.57 7.67
CA ALA A 153 12.25 67.17 9.00
C ALA A 153 11.14 67.22 10.07
N GLU A 154 10.07 67.99 9.84
CA GLU A 154 8.91 68.02 10.72
C GLU A 154 8.10 66.70 10.69
N GLU A 155 8.19 65.95 9.58
CA GLU A 155 7.47 64.68 9.40
C GLU A 155 8.32 63.47 9.81
N LEU A 156 9.59 63.43 9.39
CA LEU A 156 10.48 62.29 9.60
C LEU A 156 11.89 62.76 9.97
N THR A 157 12.48 62.14 10.98
CA THR A 157 13.91 62.32 11.30
C THR A 157 14.79 61.80 10.16
N LYS A 158 16.04 62.28 10.08
CA LYS A 158 17.03 61.82 9.07
C LYS A 158 17.21 60.29 9.07
N GLU A 159 17.19 59.69 10.26
CA GLU A 159 17.31 58.23 10.42
C GLU A 159 16.08 57.50 9.88
N GLN A 160 14.87 57.98 10.19
CA GLN A 160 13.62 57.39 9.68
C GLN A 160 13.54 57.49 8.15
N ARG A 161 13.92 58.63 7.56
CA ARG A 161 13.99 58.81 6.10
C ARG A 161 14.93 57.80 5.43
N GLY A 162 16.12 57.63 6.02
CA GLY A 162 17.10 56.64 5.55
C GLY A 162 16.56 55.22 5.59
N LYS A 163 15.98 54.81 6.73
CA LYS A 163 15.40 53.47 6.92
C LYS A 163 14.26 53.17 5.94
N LEU A 164 13.34 54.12 5.74
CA LEU A 164 12.21 53.96 4.83
C LEU A 164 12.67 53.88 3.36
N ALA A 165 13.60 54.74 2.96
CA ALA A 165 14.14 54.70 1.61
C ALA A 165 14.94 53.42 1.31
N GLU A 166 15.68 52.91 2.30
CA GLU A 166 16.37 51.62 2.20
C GLU A 166 15.36 50.46 2.07
N ALA A 167 14.28 50.48 2.86
CA ALA A 167 13.21 49.48 2.77
C ALA A 167 12.55 49.48 1.38
N ALA A 168 12.24 50.65 0.84
CA ALA A 168 11.69 50.80 -0.52
C ALA A 168 12.66 50.27 -1.61
N GLY A 169 13.96 50.55 -1.46
CA GLY A 169 14.99 50.02 -2.36
C GLY A 169 15.13 48.50 -2.28
N LYS A 170 15.06 47.92 -1.07
CA LYS A 170 15.09 46.47 -0.88
C LYS A 170 13.88 45.78 -1.49
N ALA A 171 12.68 46.32 -1.27
CA ALA A 171 11.43 45.78 -1.79
C ALA A 171 11.42 45.67 -3.33
N SER A 172 12.02 46.64 -4.01
CA SER A 172 12.11 46.69 -5.48
C SER A 172 13.34 46.01 -6.08
N SER A 173 14.27 45.56 -5.22
CA SER A 173 15.50 44.94 -5.66
C SER A 173 15.24 43.69 -6.51
N LEU A 174 16.08 43.49 -7.52
CA LEU A 174 15.98 42.31 -8.40
C LEU A 174 16.11 41.00 -7.61
N ALA A 175 16.96 41.00 -6.57
CA ALA A 175 17.16 39.84 -5.70
C ALA A 175 15.85 39.45 -4.97
N ASN A 176 15.16 40.41 -4.35
CA ASN A 176 13.88 40.14 -3.69
C ASN A 176 12.82 39.68 -4.69
N ARG A 177 12.65 40.40 -5.81
CA ARG A 177 11.68 40.02 -6.85
C ARG A 177 11.91 38.62 -7.41
N SER A 178 13.17 38.25 -7.65
CA SER A 178 13.53 36.90 -8.14
C SER A 178 13.23 35.81 -7.10
N SER A 179 13.46 36.11 -5.82
CA SER A 179 13.11 35.20 -4.72
C SER A 179 11.59 35.01 -4.62
N THR A 180 10.83 36.10 -4.69
CA THR A 180 9.36 36.05 -4.69
C THR A 180 8.85 35.24 -5.88
N MET A 181 9.38 35.47 -7.09
CA MET A 181 9.00 34.70 -8.29
C MET A 181 9.22 33.21 -8.11
N ARG A 182 10.37 32.81 -7.53
CA ARG A 182 10.66 31.40 -7.25
C ARG A 182 9.60 30.80 -6.32
N SER A 183 9.33 31.47 -5.20
CA SER A 183 8.34 30.99 -4.23
C SER A 183 6.93 30.87 -4.83
N LEU A 184 6.48 31.88 -5.58
CA LEU A 184 5.17 31.84 -6.26
C LEU A 184 5.10 30.72 -7.31
N SER A 185 6.18 30.49 -8.06
CA SER A 185 6.29 29.41 -9.05
C SER A 185 6.25 28.02 -8.39
N GLU A 186 6.93 27.85 -7.27
CA GLU A 186 6.87 26.61 -6.46
C GLU A 186 5.47 26.37 -5.91
N SER A 187 4.82 27.41 -5.38
CA SER A 187 3.43 27.35 -4.95
C SER A 187 2.49 27.01 -6.10
N LEU A 188 2.69 27.58 -7.29
CA LEU A 188 1.85 27.31 -8.46
C LEU A 188 1.97 25.85 -8.91
N ARG A 189 3.19 25.31 -8.90
CA ARG A 189 3.43 23.88 -9.20
C ARG A 189 2.66 22.97 -8.22
N VAL A 190 2.68 23.29 -6.92
CA VAL A 190 1.92 22.52 -5.91
C VAL A 190 0.42 22.64 -6.15
N LEU A 191 -0.10 23.85 -6.40
CA LEU A 191 -1.52 24.07 -6.66
C LEU A 191 -1.99 23.31 -7.91
N ILE A 192 -1.21 23.29 -8.99
CA ILE A 192 -1.52 22.49 -10.19
C ILE A 192 -1.63 21.00 -9.84
N GLY A 193 -0.73 20.47 -9.00
CA GLY A 193 -0.80 19.09 -8.53
C GLY A 193 -2.07 18.82 -7.73
N LEU A 194 -2.43 19.71 -6.81
CA LEU A 194 -3.66 19.61 -6.02
C LEU A 194 -4.92 19.71 -6.89
N GLU A 195 -4.94 20.59 -7.90
CA GLU A 195 -6.04 20.69 -8.87
C GLU A 195 -6.21 19.38 -9.62
N ARG A 196 -5.12 18.83 -10.18
CA ARG A 196 -5.17 17.55 -10.90
C ARG A 196 -5.76 16.45 -10.02
N GLN A 197 -5.34 16.37 -8.76
CA GLN A 197 -5.89 15.42 -7.78
C GLN A 197 -7.38 15.68 -7.49
N ALA A 198 -7.77 16.92 -7.23
CA ALA A 198 -9.16 17.31 -6.94
C ALA A 198 -10.12 17.05 -8.11
N TYR A 199 -9.64 17.17 -9.35
CA TYR A 199 -10.39 16.90 -10.58
C TYR A 199 -10.24 15.46 -11.11
N GLY A 200 -9.44 14.62 -10.43
CA GLY A 200 -9.23 13.22 -10.84
C GLY A 200 -8.43 13.07 -12.14
N ILE A 201 -7.66 14.09 -12.52
CA ILE A 201 -6.74 14.06 -13.66
C ILE A 201 -5.52 13.27 -13.21
N ARG A 202 -5.38 12.03 -13.69
CA ARG A 202 -4.19 11.22 -13.39
C ARG A 202 -2.96 11.88 -14.00
N ASP A 203 -1.87 11.89 -13.23
CA ASP A 203 -0.55 12.00 -13.85
C ASP A 203 -0.38 10.75 -14.70
N GLU A 204 -0.33 10.91 -16.03
CA GLU A 204 0.29 9.90 -16.89
C GLU A 204 1.78 9.85 -16.50
N MET A 205 2.09 9.18 -15.40
CA MET A 205 3.34 8.48 -15.31
C MET A 205 3.21 7.28 -16.24
N PRO A 206 4.19 7.03 -17.14
CA PRO A 206 4.17 5.80 -17.92
C PRO A 206 4.06 4.65 -16.92
N GLU A 207 3.10 3.75 -17.13
CA GLU A 207 2.96 2.59 -16.26
C GLU A 207 4.33 1.89 -16.18
N PRO A 208 4.83 1.58 -14.98
CA PRO A 208 5.99 0.72 -14.88
C PRO A 208 5.69 -0.56 -15.69
N PRO A 209 6.62 -1.03 -16.53
CA PRO A 209 6.36 -2.20 -17.36
C PRO A 209 5.87 -3.34 -16.48
N ALA A 210 4.82 -4.02 -16.94
CA ALA A 210 4.24 -5.15 -16.21
C ALA A 210 5.36 -6.11 -15.78
N LYS A 211 5.32 -6.57 -14.51
CA LYS A 211 6.28 -7.53 -13.95
C LYS A 211 6.44 -8.71 -14.92
N GLY A 212 7.59 -8.80 -15.58
CA GLY A 212 7.88 -9.81 -16.60
C GLY A 212 8.41 -9.26 -17.93
N MET A 213 8.32 -7.96 -18.18
CA MET A 213 9.10 -7.29 -19.23
C MET A 213 10.29 -6.60 -18.60
N GLU A 214 11.38 -7.35 -18.39
CA GLU A 214 12.69 -6.72 -18.18
C GLU A 214 12.97 -5.86 -19.41
N SER A 215 13.28 -4.59 -19.18
CA SER A 215 13.65 -3.66 -20.24
C SER A 215 14.84 -4.24 -21.00
N VAL A 216 14.61 -4.75 -22.20
CA VAL A 216 15.68 -5.18 -23.10
C VAL A 216 16.59 -3.97 -23.28
N THR A 217 17.81 -4.08 -22.77
CA THR A 217 18.78 -3.01 -22.82
C THR A 217 19.12 -2.71 -24.27
N THR A 218 19.54 -1.48 -24.56
CA THR A 218 19.96 -1.09 -25.91
C THR A 218 21.06 -2.01 -26.46
N ALA A 219 21.89 -2.58 -25.58
CA ALA A 219 22.92 -3.55 -25.94
C ALA A 219 22.33 -4.89 -26.43
N GLU A 220 21.26 -5.37 -25.79
CA GLU A 220 20.59 -6.62 -26.17
C GLU A 220 19.82 -6.47 -27.50
N LEU A 221 19.21 -5.31 -27.75
CA LEU A 221 18.58 -5.00 -29.04
C LEU A 221 19.60 -4.96 -30.19
N LEU A 222 20.79 -4.40 -29.96
CA LEU A 222 21.88 -4.38 -30.94
C LEU A 222 22.40 -5.80 -31.21
N ALA A 223 22.59 -6.61 -30.18
CA ALA A 223 23.01 -8.01 -30.32
C ALA A 223 21.98 -8.84 -31.12
N MET A 224 20.68 -8.63 -30.88
CA MET A 224 19.62 -9.28 -31.64
C MET A 224 19.60 -8.85 -33.12
N ARG A 225 19.76 -7.55 -33.41
CA ARG A 225 19.85 -7.04 -34.78
C ARG A 225 21.02 -7.66 -35.54
N ASP A 226 22.18 -7.75 -34.90
CA ASP A 226 23.39 -8.26 -35.53
C ASP A 226 23.31 -9.78 -35.75
N ALA A 227 22.67 -10.52 -34.83
CA ALA A 227 22.36 -11.94 -34.99
C ALA A 227 21.37 -12.23 -36.13
N VAL A 228 20.38 -11.35 -36.35
CA VAL A 228 19.45 -11.45 -37.47
C VAL A 228 20.14 -11.17 -38.80
N ARG A 229 21.04 -10.17 -38.85
CA ARG A 229 21.85 -9.90 -40.05
C ARG A 229 22.85 -11.00 -40.39
N ALA A 230 23.37 -11.72 -39.39
CA ALA A 230 24.27 -12.85 -39.62
C ALA A 230 23.56 -14.11 -40.14
N ARG A 231 22.21 -14.14 -40.08
CA ARG A 231 21.37 -15.24 -40.57
C ARG A 231 20.68 -14.95 -41.91
N ALA A 232 20.81 -13.73 -42.42
CA ALA A 232 20.35 -13.31 -43.74
C ALA A 232 21.52 -13.32 -44.73
#